data_AF-A0A1S6JUW1-F1
#
_entry.id   AF-A0A1S6JUW1-F1
#
_cell.length_a   1.000
_cell.length_b   1.000
_cell.length_c   1.000
_cell.angle_alpha   90.00
_cell.angle_beta   90.00
_cell.angle_gamma   90.00
#
_symmetry.space_group_name_H-M   'P 1'
#
loop_
_entity.id
_entity.type
_entity.pdbx_description
1 polymer ?
#
loop_
_entity_poly.entity_id
_entity_poly.type
_entity_poly.pdbx_seq_one_letter_code
_entity_poly.pdbx_strand_id
1 'polypeptide(L)'
;MMLITTSTSHSQSPKIYSFLLLLYSLFLFPITLYFIMQETTLFIEWEILSISTTVITFPILLDPISLSFSNLVTFISSCVMAFSYYYMSEEIFLKRFCVLIMLFVLSMNFLIFIPNLISLLLGWDG
;
A
#
# COMPACT_ATOMS: atom_id res chain seq x y z
N MET A 1 8.91 -10.65 40.81
CA MET A 1 9.82 -10.56 39.66
C MET A 1 9.64 -11.76 38.72
N MET A 2 8.40 -12.03 38.30
CA MET A 2 8.04 -13.08 37.31
C MET A 2 6.67 -12.76 36.69
N LEU A 3 6.40 -11.47 36.42
CA LEU A 3 5.14 -11.01 35.80
C LEU A 3 5.37 -9.94 34.72
N ILE A 4 6.62 -9.77 34.26
CA ILE A 4 6.95 -8.75 33.23
C ILE A 4 7.34 -9.41 31.88
N THR A 5 7.53 -10.72 31.81
CA THR A 5 8.03 -11.38 30.59
C THR A 5 6.96 -11.88 29.62
N THR A 6 5.66 -11.69 29.89
CA THR A 6 4.58 -12.10 28.96
C THR A 6 4.03 -10.97 28.10
N SER A 7 4.48 -9.72 28.26
CA SER A 7 4.09 -8.60 27.39
C SER A 7 5.00 -8.37 26.18
N THR A 8 6.16 -9.06 26.12
CA THR A 8 7.20 -8.77 25.12
C THR A 8 7.08 -9.54 23.79
N SER A 9 6.22 -10.56 23.70
CA SER A 9 5.98 -11.28 22.43
C SER A 9 4.96 -10.58 21.51
N HIS A 10 4.24 -9.57 22.01
CA HIS A 10 3.22 -8.86 21.26
C HIS A 10 3.64 -7.49 20.69
N SER A 11 4.85 -7.01 21.01
CA SER A 11 5.35 -5.68 20.61
C SER A 11 6.29 -5.66 19.40
N GLN A 12 6.67 -6.82 18.83
CA GLN A 12 7.62 -6.88 17.71
C GLN A 12 6.98 -6.83 16.31
N SER A 13 5.67 -7.03 16.20
CA SER A 13 4.95 -6.96 14.93
C SER A 13 5.12 -5.64 14.13
N PRO A 14 5.07 -4.42 14.72
CA PRO A 14 5.24 -3.16 13.97
C PRO A 14 6.57 -3.01 13.23
N LYS A 15 7.67 -3.45 13.84
CA LYS A 15 9.02 -3.36 13.25
C LYS A 15 9.15 -4.20 11.99
N ILE A 16 8.53 -5.39 12.00
CA ILE A 16 8.47 -6.25 10.83
C ILE A 16 7.71 -5.54 9.70
N TYR A 17 6.56 -4.91 10.01
CA TYR A 17 5.75 -4.24 8.99
C TYR A 17 6.45 -3.02 8.38
N SER A 18 7.11 -2.18 9.19
CA SER A 18 7.86 -1.04 8.64
C SER A 18 9.01 -1.49 7.74
N PHE A 19 9.75 -2.54 8.14
CA PHE A 19 10.82 -3.11 7.34
C PHE A 19 10.31 -3.73 6.03
N LEU A 20 9.18 -4.45 6.07
CA LEU A 20 8.52 -4.99 4.86
C LEU A 20 8.09 -3.88 3.89
N LEU A 21 7.46 -2.81 4.38
CA LEU A 21 7.06 -1.66 3.56
C LEU A 21 8.26 -0.95 2.94
N LEU A 22 9.35 -0.79 3.71
CA LEU A 22 10.59 -0.21 3.21
C LEU A 22 11.19 -1.08 2.09
N LEU A 23 11.29 -2.40 2.30
CA LEU A 23 11.78 -3.33 1.27
C LEU A 23 10.92 -3.29 0.01
N TYR A 24 9.60 -3.17 0.15
CA TYR A 24 8.69 -3.03 -0.97
C TYR A 24 8.96 -1.73 -1.77
N SER A 25 9.11 -0.59 -1.10
CA SER A 25 9.45 0.67 -1.77
C SER A 25 10.82 0.62 -2.48
N LEU A 26 11.81 -0.01 -1.86
CA LEU A 26 13.13 -0.21 -2.47
C LEU A 26 13.09 -1.11 -3.70
N PHE A 27 12.22 -2.13 -3.71
CA PHE A 27 12.03 -3.00 -4.87
C PHE A 27 11.27 -2.31 -6.00
N LEU A 28 10.27 -1.49 -5.66
CA LEU A 28 9.51 -0.70 -6.65
C LEU A 28 10.35 0.39 -7.31
N PHE A 29 11.24 1.04 -6.57
CA PHE A 29 12.04 2.17 -7.09
C PHE A 29 12.78 1.88 -8.42
N PRO A 30 13.58 0.80 -8.57
CA PRO A 30 14.24 0.51 -9.85
C PRO A 30 13.24 0.20 -10.98
N ILE A 31 12.08 -0.39 -10.67
CA ILE A 31 11.01 -0.62 -11.65
C ILE A 31 10.44 0.72 -12.14
N THR A 32 10.21 1.67 -11.22
CA THR A 32 9.74 3.01 -11.57
C THR A 32 10.75 3.73 -12.47
N LEU A 33 12.05 3.64 -12.16
CA LEU A 33 13.11 4.24 -12.98
C LEU A 33 13.17 3.63 -14.38
N TYR A 34 13.02 2.30 -14.49
CA TYR A 34 12.97 1.63 -15.78
C TYR A 34 11.81 2.14 -16.66
N PHE A 35 10.61 2.27 -16.08
CA PHE A 35 9.44 2.82 -16.77
C PHE A 35 9.63 4.28 -17.20
N ILE A 36 10.28 5.10 -16.38
CA ILE A 36 10.59 6.49 -16.71
C ILE A 36 11.57 6.55 -17.90
N MET A 37 12.61 5.71 -17.90
CA MET A 37 13.62 5.71 -18.99
C MET A 37 13.05 5.23 -20.33
N GLN A 38 12.10 4.30 -20.29
CA GLN A 38 11.49 3.71 -21.49
C GLN A 38 10.30 4.54 -22.01
N GLU A 39 9.81 5.51 -21.23
CA GLU A 39 8.55 6.27 -21.46
C GLU A 39 7.35 5.36 -21.79
N THR A 40 7.36 4.12 -21.30
CA THR A 40 6.29 3.16 -21.58
C THR A 40 5.15 3.31 -20.59
N THR A 41 3.94 3.34 -21.11
CA THR A 41 2.70 3.18 -20.36
C THR A 41 2.13 1.79 -20.66
N LEU A 42 1.76 1.05 -19.62
CA LEU A 42 1.10 -0.25 -19.76
C LEU A 42 -0.37 -0.09 -19.43
N PHE A 43 -1.23 -0.39 -20.40
CA PHE A 43 -2.67 -0.35 -20.24
C PHE A 43 -3.24 -1.76 -20.47
N ILE A 44 -3.86 -2.32 -19.44
CA ILE A 44 -4.45 -3.65 -19.46
C ILE A 44 -5.94 -3.52 -19.21
N GLU A 45 -6.76 -3.83 -20.21
CA GLU A 45 -8.21 -3.89 -20.07
C GLU A 45 -8.65 -5.34 -19.88
N TRP A 46 -9.27 -5.64 -18.74
CA TRP A 46 -9.91 -6.94 -18.53
C TRP A 46 -11.43 -6.81 -18.65
N GLU A 47 -12.02 -7.45 -19.66
CA GLU A 47 -13.49 -7.53 -19.78
C GLU A 47 -14.03 -8.53 -18.75
N ILE A 48 -14.84 -8.04 -17.79
CA ILE A 48 -15.44 -8.88 -16.73
C ILE A 48 -16.79 -9.45 -17.20
N LEU A 49 -17.65 -8.59 -17.75
CA LEU A 49 -19.03 -8.91 -18.10
C LEU A 49 -19.43 -8.17 -19.37
N SER A 50 -19.96 -8.90 -20.34
CA SER A 50 -20.66 -8.34 -21.49
C SER A 50 -22.17 -8.58 -21.33
N ILE A 51 -22.91 -7.53 -20.97
CA ILE A 51 -24.38 -7.55 -21.01
C ILE A 51 -24.79 -6.78 -22.25
N SER A 52 -25.35 -7.49 -23.23
CA SER A 52 -25.88 -7.00 -24.51
C SER A 52 -24.99 -5.95 -25.23
N THR A 53 -25.03 -4.69 -24.82
CA THR A 53 -24.30 -3.55 -25.41
C THR A 53 -23.31 -2.88 -24.47
N THR A 54 -23.31 -3.21 -23.17
CA THR A 54 -22.37 -2.64 -22.18
C THR A 54 -21.38 -3.69 -21.73
N VAL A 55 -20.10 -3.46 -22.00
CA VAL A 55 -19.01 -4.24 -21.46
C VAL A 55 -18.49 -3.53 -20.22
N ILE A 56 -18.50 -4.22 -19.08
CA ILE A 56 -17.83 -3.77 -17.87
C ILE A 56 -16.38 -4.20 -17.97
N THR A 57 -15.49 -3.24 -18.22
CA THR A 57 -14.05 -3.46 -18.25
C THR A 57 -13.41 -3.03 -16.94
N PHE A 58 -12.35 -3.73 -16.56
CA PHE A 58 -11.48 -3.40 -15.45
C PHE A 58 -10.14 -2.96 -16.01
N PRO A 59 -9.91 -1.65 -16.18
CA PRO A 59 -8.64 -1.13 -16.64
C PRO A 59 -7.63 -1.13 -15.50
N ILE A 60 -6.43 -1.63 -15.77
CA ILE A 60 -5.24 -1.47 -14.93
C ILE A 60 -4.28 -0.59 -15.74
N LEU A 61 -3.90 0.54 -15.17
CA LEU A 61 -3.01 1.52 -15.75
C LEU A 61 -1.70 1.56 -14.95
N LEU A 62 -0.63 1.18 -15.63
CA LEU A 62 0.73 1.17 -15.11
C LEU A 62 1.55 2.19 -15.90
N ASP A 63 1.51 3.42 -15.40
CA ASP A 63 2.25 4.56 -15.93
C ASP A 63 3.43 4.91 -15.03
N PRO A 64 4.52 5.52 -15.57
CA PRO A 64 5.65 5.99 -14.77
C PRO A 64 5.21 6.93 -13.62
N ILE A 65 4.18 7.75 -13.87
CA ILE A 65 3.59 8.67 -12.88
C ILE A 65 2.90 7.87 -11.77
N SER A 66 2.02 6.93 -12.13
CA SER A 66 1.31 6.08 -11.16
C SER A 66 2.28 5.26 -10.27
N LEU A 67 3.32 4.68 -10.88
CA LEU A 67 4.36 3.92 -10.20
C LEU A 67 5.16 4.80 -9.23
N SER A 68 5.54 6.02 -9.66
CA SER A 68 6.27 6.95 -8.79
C SER A 68 5.44 7.37 -7.57
N PHE A 69 4.14 7.58 -7.74
CA PHE A 69 3.25 7.96 -6.64
C PHE A 69 3.01 6.79 -5.67
N SER A 70 2.83 5.57 -6.17
CA SER A 70 2.77 4.34 -5.35
C SER A 70 4.04 4.16 -4.50
N ASN A 71 5.22 4.41 -5.08
CA ASN A 71 6.48 4.35 -4.36
C ASN A 71 6.58 5.41 -3.23
N LEU A 72 6.08 6.62 -3.46
CA LEU A 72 6.04 7.66 -2.43
C LEU A 72 5.09 7.30 -1.27
N VAL A 73 3.89 6.82 -1.57
CA VAL A 73 2.91 6.41 -0.54
C VAL A 73 3.48 5.33 0.35
N THR A 74 4.09 4.30 -0.25
CA THR A 74 4.70 3.19 0.49
C THR A 74 5.91 3.65 1.30
N PHE A 75 6.76 4.54 0.76
CA PHE A 75 7.89 5.13 1.48
C PHE A 75 7.44 5.93 2.71
N ILE A 76 6.49 6.86 2.55
CA ILE A 76 5.99 7.68 3.67
C ILE A 76 5.37 6.79 4.75
N SER A 77 4.58 5.79 4.35
CA SER A 77 3.96 4.87 5.29
C SER A 77 4.98 4.06 6.10
N SER A 78 6.11 3.70 5.49
CA SER A 78 7.20 3.00 6.19
C SER A 78 7.80 3.87 7.29
N CYS A 79 7.99 5.18 7.03
CA CYS A 79 8.46 6.15 8.01
C CYS A 79 7.45 6.35 9.15
N VAL A 80 6.17 6.47 8.83
CA VAL A 80 5.09 6.59 9.84
C VAL A 80 5.03 5.35 10.74
N MET A 81 5.17 4.16 10.16
CA MET A 81 5.20 2.91 10.92
C MET A 81 6.47 2.76 11.77
N ALA A 82 7.62 3.23 11.29
CA ALA A 82 8.86 3.25 12.06
C ALA A 82 8.75 4.22 13.26
N PHE A 83 8.12 5.38 13.07
CA PHE A 83 7.89 6.34 14.13
C PHE A 83 6.90 5.80 15.18
N SER A 84 5.81 5.16 14.75
CA SER A 84 4.81 4.62 15.67
C SER A 84 5.36 3.51 16.56
N TYR A 85 6.35 2.75 16.08
CA TYR A 85 7.06 1.78 16.92
C TYR A 85 7.73 2.44 18.14
N TYR A 86 8.42 3.56 17.94
CA TYR A 86 9.09 4.25 19.05
C TYR A 86 8.08 4.95 19.96
N TYR A 87 7.08 5.61 19.37
CA TYR A 87 6.14 6.46 20.10
C TYR A 87 5.04 5.70 20.85
N MET A 88 4.53 4.59 20.30
CA MET A 88 3.39 3.84 20.87
C MET A 88 3.80 2.48 21.46
N SER A 89 5.07 2.29 21.78
CA SER A 89 5.62 0.99 22.22
C SER A 89 4.95 0.41 23.47
N GLU A 90 4.36 1.25 24.33
CA GLU A 90 3.74 0.86 25.60
C GLU A 90 2.20 0.78 25.54
N GLU A 91 1.61 1.01 24.36
CA GLU A 91 0.15 1.10 24.18
C GLU A 91 -0.46 -0.22 23.66
N ILE A 92 -1.60 -0.60 24.23
CA ILE A 92 -2.31 -1.86 23.91
C ILE A 92 -2.92 -1.83 22.49
N PHE A 93 -3.22 -0.65 21.96
CA PHE A 93 -3.86 -0.47 20.65
C PHE A 93 -2.90 -0.44 19.46
N LEU A 94 -1.58 -0.60 19.68
CA LEU A 94 -0.56 -0.54 18.63
C LEU A 94 -0.87 -1.49 17.46
N LYS A 95 -1.35 -2.72 17.73
CA LYS A 95 -1.69 -3.69 16.68
C LYS A 95 -2.80 -3.21 15.76
N ARG A 96 -3.83 -2.55 16.31
CA ARG A 96 -4.95 -2.02 15.52
C ARG A 96 -4.46 -0.88 14.62
N PHE A 97 -3.61 -0.01 15.17
CA PHE A 97 -2.99 1.07 14.41
C PHE A 97 -2.14 0.56 13.24
N CYS A 98 -1.32 -0.48 13.46
CA CYS A 98 -0.54 -1.09 12.38
C CYS A 98 -1.43 -1.63 11.25
N VAL A 99 -2.52 -2.33 11.58
CA VAL A 99 -3.45 -2.85 10.57
C VAL A 99 -4.13 -1.74 9.78
N LEU A 100 -4.52 -0.64 10.44
CA LEU A 100 -5.12 0.52 9.77
C LEU A 100 -4.16 1.16 8.75
N ILE A 101 -2.88 1.35 9.10
CA ILE A 101 -1.90 1.87 8.13
C ILE A 101 -1.70 0.91 6.97
N MET A 102 -1.61 -0.40 7.22
CA MET A 102 -1.44 -1.38 6.14
C MET A 102 -2.64 -1.38 5.18
N LEU A 103 -3.87 -1.25 5.70
CA LEU A 103 -5.08 -1.13 4.89
C LEU A 103 -5.10 0.17 4.09
N PHE A 104 -4.69 1.27 4.70
CA PHE A 104 -4.57 2.58 4.03
C PHE A 104 -3.57 2.54 2.86
N VAL A 105 -2.41 1.90 3.05
CA VAL A 105 -1.42 1.75 1.97
C VAL A 105 -1.98 0.91 0.84
N LEU A 106 -2.70 -0.17 1.17
CA LEU A 106 -3.28 -1.07 0.18
C LEU A 106 -4.42 -0.38 -0.61
N SER A 107 -5.31 0.36 0.04
CA SER A 107 -6.39 1.08 -0.65
C SER A 107 -5.85 2.15 -1.59
N MET A 108 -4.85 2.92 -1.14
CA MET A 108 -4.20 3.94 -1.96
C MET A 108 -3.52 3.33 -3.19
N ASN A 109 -2.81 2.20 -3.05
CA ASN A 109 -2.20 1.54 -4.21
C ASN A 109 -3.24 1.04 -5.23
N PHE A 110 -4.39 0.53 -4.78
CA PHE A 110 -5.46 0.15 -5.71
C PHE A 110 -6.06 1.33 -6.45
N LEU A 111 -6.25 2.47 -5.77
CA LEU A 111 -6.75 3.69 -6.41
C LEU A 111 -5.80 4.20 -7.50
N ILE A 112 -4.49 4.10 -7.26
CA ILE A 112 -3.46 4.57 -8.19
C ILE A 112 -3.41 3.72 -9.47
N PHE A 113 -3.55 2.40 -9.36
CA PHE A 113 -3.42 1.49 -10.50
C PHE A 113 -4.72 1.27 -11.29
N ILE A 114 -5.88 1.50 -10.68
CA ILE A 114 -7.18 1.25 -11.32
C ILE A 114 -7.88 2.59 -11.53
N PRO A 115 -7.81 3.19 -12.73
CA PRO A 115 -8.54 4.41 -13.06
C PRO A 115 -10.01 4.10 -13.38
N ASN A 116 -10.73 3.43 -12.47
CA ASN A 116 -12.15 3.14 -12.63
C ASN A 116 -12.98 4.03 -11.69
N LEU A 117 -14.09 4.59 -12.19
CA LEU A 117 -14.96 5.47 -11.41
C LEU A 117 -15.51 4.79 -10.14
N ILE A 118 -15.70 3.47 -10.20
CA ILE A 118 -16.11 2.65 -9.05
C ILE A 118 -14.98 2.45 -8.03
N SER A 119 -13.74 2.23 -8.46
CA SER A 119 -12.60 2.11 -7.52
C SER A 119 -12.25 3.46 -6.89
N LEU A 120 -12.49 4.56 -7.59
CA LEU A 120 -12.35 5.91 -7.03
C LEU A 120 -13.35 6.15 -5.89
N LEU A 121 -14.62 5.74 -6.05
CA LEU A 121 -15.65 5.86 -4.99
C LEU A 121 -15.37 4.95 -3.79
N LEU A 122 -14.89 3.72 -4.02
CA LEU A 122 -14.55 2.78 -2.95
C LEU A 122 -13.23 3.09 -2.24
N GLY A 123 -12.22 3.59 -2.98
CA GLY A 123 -10.90 3.91 -2.46
C GLY A 123 -10.82 5.27 -1.75
N TRP A 124 -11.76 6.18 -2.03
CA TRP A 124 -11.85 7.48 -1.36
C TRP A 124 -12.35 7.36 0.09
N ASP A 125 -13.25 6.42 0.39
CA ASP A 125 -13.88 6.24 1.71
C ASP A 125 -13.06 5.35 2.68
N GLY A 126 -11.79 5.11 2.33
CA GLY A 126 -10.84 4.27 3.07
C GLY A 126 -10.01 5.01 4.12
#